data_AF-A0A2V7Y1Z0-F1
#
_entry.id   AF-A0A2V7Y1Z0-F1
#
_cell.length_a   1.000
_cell.length_b   1.000
_cell.length_c   1.000
_cell.angle_alpha   90.00
_cell.angle_beta   90.00
_cell.angle_gamma   90.00
#
_symmetry.space_group_name_H-M   'P 1'
#
loop_
_entity.id
_entity.type
_entity.pdbx_description
1 polymer ?
#
loop_
_entity_poly.entity_id
_entity_poly.type
_entity_poly.pdbx_seq_one_letter_code
_entity_poly.pdbx_strand_id
1 'polypeptide(L)' 'MNDKVTTRPPKMITVSERNLQNAAVRLLPKHNRLVTPEVDYLRRVLGEKATQSEIDEKVLAVRKLPWAEIVRE' A
#
# COMPACT_ATOMS: atom_id res chain seq x y z
N MET A 1 22.97 -24.44 -18.45
CA MET A 1 22.48 -23.09 -18.11
C MET A 1 22.28 -23.04 -16.61
N ASN A 2 22.89 -22.09 -15.91
CA ASN A 2 22.83 -22.00 -14.45
C ASN A 2 22.19 -20.65 -14.08
N ASP A 3 20.87 -20.61 -14.14
CA ASP A 3 20.06 -19.46 -13.72
C ASP A 3 20.06 -19.38 -12.19
N LYS A 4 21.13 -18.83 -11.62
CA LYS A 4 21.11 -18.33 -10.25
C LYS A 4 20.22 -17.09 -10.24
N VAL A 5 18.89 -17.31 -10.20
CA VAL A 5 17.93 -16.27 -9.81
C VAL A 5 18.29 -15.88 -8.39
N THR A 6 19.12 -14.85 -8.29
CA THR A 6 19.47 -14.26 -7.01
C THR A 6 18.22 -13.48 -6.60
N THR A 7 17.27 -14.16 -5.96
CA THR A 7 16.09 -13.55 -5.35
C THR A 7 16.59 -12.66 -4.22
N ARG A 8 17.02 -11.44 -4.59
CA ARG A 8 17.27 -10.40 -3.60
C ARG A 8 16.00 -10.27 -2.77
N PRO A 9 16.09 -10.30 -1.43
CA PRO A 9 14.90 -10.14 -0.60
C PRO A 9 14.19 -8.86 -1.03
N PRO A 10 12.85 -8.89 -1.17
CA PRO A 10 12.10 -7.74 -1.64
C PRO A 10 12.43 -6.54 -0.78
N LYS A 11 12.84 -5.45 -1.42
CA LYS A 11 13.26 -4.24 -0.71
C LYS A 11 12.08 -3.71 0.09
N MET A 12 12.22 -3.73 1.41
CA MET A 12 11.27 -3.10 2.31
C MET A 12 11.40 -1.58 2.19
N ILE A 13 10.28 -0.91 2.06
CA ILE A 13 10.17 0.53 2.00
C ILE A 13 9.35 1.03 3.19
N THR A 14 9.68 2.21 3.68
CA THR A 14 8.93 2.84 4.76
C THR A 14 7.50 3.13 4.32
N VAL A 15 6.51 2.77 5.14
CA VAL A 15 5.10 3.04 4.89
C VAL A 15 4.79 4.50 5.23
N SER A 16 5.32 5.41 4.42
CA SER A 16 5.07 6.84 4.51
C SER A 16 3.86 7.24 3.66
N GLU A 17 3.20 8.35 4.01
CA GLU A 17 2.11 8.89 3.17
C GLU A 17 2.57 9.10 1.73
N ARG A 18 3.77 9.64 1.54
CA ARG A 18 4.34 9.83 0.20
C ARG A 18 4.42 8.53 -0.61
N ASN A 19 4.87 7.44 0.00
CA ASN A 19 4.99 6.15 -0.68
C ASN A 19 3.62 5.53 -0.98
N LEU A 20 2.67 5.66 -0.06
CA LEU A 20 1.29 5.23 -0.25
C LEU A 20 0.59 6.02 -1.37
N GLN A 21 0.76 7.34 -1.40
CA GLN A 21 0.23 8.19 -2.46
C GLN A 21 0.86 7.87 -3.82
N ASN A 22 2.18 7.65 -3.87
CA ASN A 22 2.86 7.23 -5.11
C ASN A 22 2.33 5.88 -5.62
N ALA A 23 2.08 4.92 -4.73
CA ALA A 23 1.47 3.64 -5.09
C ALA A 23 0.04 3.85 -5.61
N ALA A 24 -0.77 4.65 -4.94
CA ALA A 24 -2.13 4.96 -5.36
C ALA A 24 -2.18 5.66 -6.73
N VAL A 25 -1.24 6.57 -7.01
CA VAL A 25 -1.10 7.21 -8.34
C VAL A 25 -0.79 6.21 -9.45
N ARG A 26 0.02 5.19 -9.16
CA ARG A 26 0.34 4.15 -10.12
C ARG A 26 -0.81 3.16 -10.33
N LEU A 27 -1.54 2.82 -9.27
CA LEU A 27 -2.49 1.71 -9.27
C LEU A 27 -3.93 2.12 -9.58
N LEU A 28 -4.29 3.38 -9.31
CA LEU A 28 -5.67 3.84 -9.37
C LEU A 28 -5.82 4.91 -10.47
N PRO A 29 -6.45 4.60 -11.62
CA PRO A 29 -6.54 5.53 -12.75
C PRO A 29 -7.54 6.68 -12.53
N LYS A 30 -8.56 6.48 -11.68
CA LYS A 30 -9.64 7.47 -11.46
C LYS A 30 -9.56 8.20 -10.12
N HIS A 31 -9.13 7.49 -9.08
CA HIS A 31 -9.01 8.02 -7.72
C HIS A 31 -7.62 7.68 -7.19
N ASN A 32 -6.63 8.37 -7.73
CA ASN A 32 -5.21 8.20 -7.41
C ASN A 32 -4.79 8.73 -6.03
N ARG A 33 -5.65 9.53 -5.38
CA ARG A 33 -5.32 10.15 -4.10
C ARG A 33 -5.96 9.40 -2.94
N LEU A 34 -5.13 8.91 -2.03
CA LEU A 34 -5.62 8.36 -0.77
C LEU A 34 -6.08 9.48 0.16
N VAL A 35 -7.19 9.29 0.84
CA VAL A 35 -7.65 10.22 1.89
C VAL A 35 -7.01 9.88 3.24
N THR A 36 -7.00 10.82 4.19
CA THR A 36 -6.36 10.63 5.50
C THR A 36 -6.77 9.34 6.21
N PRO A 37 -8.06 8.95 6.29
CA PRO A 37 -8.44 7.67 6.90
C PRO A 37 -7.86 6.45 6.20
N GLU A 38 -7.76 6.48 4.86
CA GLU A 38 -7.15 5.41 4.07
C GLU A 38 -5.65 5.28 4.39
N VAL A 39 -4.94 6.41 4.45
CA VAL A 39 -3.51 6.46 4.76
C VAL A 39 -3.25 5.94 6.18
N ASP A 40 -4.04 6.38 7.16
CA ASP A 40 -3.88 5.97 8.56
C ASP A 40 -4.16 4.48 8.75
N TYR A 41 -5.22 3.97 8.11
CA TYR A 41 -5.51 2.55 8.11
C TYR A 41 -4.39 1.73 7.47
N LEU A 42 -3.87 2.15 6.30
CA LEU A 42 -2.77 1.46 5.63
C LEU A 42 -1.51 1.41 6.49
N ARG A 43 -1.19 2.50 7.20
CA ARG A 43 -0.08 2.53 8.16
C ARG A 43 -0.28 1.57 9.33
N ARG A 44 -1.50 1.47 9.86
CA ARG A 44 -1.83 0.52 10.94
C ARG A 44 -1.73 -0.93 10.48
N VAL A 45 -2.19 -1.23 9.26
CA VAL A 45 -2.20 -2.60 8.71
C VAL A 45 -0.82 -3.06 8.25
N LEU A 46 -0.05 -2.18 7.59
CA LEU A 46 1.26 -2.53 7.04
C LEU A 46 2.42 -2.33 8.04
N GLY A 47 2.22 -1.54 9.11
CA GLY A 47 3.28 -1.19 10.06
C GLY A 47 4.28 -0.17 9.51
N GLU A 48 5.50 -0.15 10.07
CA GLU A 48 6.51 0.87 9.72
C GLU A 48 7.15 0.64 8.34
N LYS A 49 7.30 -0.62 7.93
CA LYS A 49 7.98 -1.01 6.69
C LYS A 49 7.22 -2.17 6.04
N ALA A 50 7.01 -2.05 4.74
CA ALA A 50 6.41 -3.09 3.92
C ALA A 50 7.11 -3.15 2.56
N THR A 51 6.98 -4.26 1.86
CA THR A 51 7.44 -4.38 0.48
C THR A 51 6.52 -3.58 -0.45
N GLN A 52 7.02 -3.23 -1.63
CA GLN A 52 6.21 -2.53 -2.63
C GLN A 52 4.97 -3.34 -3.02
N SER A 53 5.10 -4.67 -3.12
CA SER A 53 3.99 -5.56 -3.45
C SER A 53 2.89 -5.55 -2.39
N GLU A 54 3.27 -5.58 -1.11
CA GLU A 54 2.30 -5.50 0.00
C GLU A 54 1.60 -4.13 0.03
N ILE A 55 2.34 -3.05 -0.21
CA ILE A 55 1.75 -1.70 -0.34
C ILE A 55 0.75 -1.68 -1.49
N ASP A 56 1.14 -2.16 -2.66
CA ASP A 56 0.30 -2.13 -3.84
C ASP A 56 -0.99 -2.96 -3.63
N GLU A 57 -0.87 -4.13 -3.03
CA GLU A 57 -2.01 -5.00 -2.67
C GLU A 57 -2.95 -4.32 -1.68
N LYS A 58 -2.42 -3.77 -0.59
CA LYS A 58 -3.25 -3.11 0.43
C LYS A 58 -3.87 -1.82 -0.09
N VAL A 59 -3.19 -1.04 -0.91
CA VAL A 59 -3.75 0.17 -1.55
C VAL A 59 -4.96 -0.17 -2.43
N LEU A 60 -4.90 -1.27 -3.18
CA LEU A 60 -6.04 -1.76 -3.97
C LEU A 60 -7.16 -2.28 -3.06
N ALA A 61 -6.82 -2.99 -1.99
CA ALA A 61 -7.80 -3.52 -1.03
C ALA A 61 -8.53 -2.41 -0.27
N VAL A 62 -7.82 -1.33 0.10
CA VAL A 62 -8.35 -0.19 0.87
C VAL A 62 -9.55 0.45 0.16
N ARG A 63 -9.56 0.47 -1.17
CA ARG A 63 -10.66 1.03 -1.96
C ARG A 63 -11.93 0.20 -1.95
N LYS A 64 -11.83 -1.08 -1.58
CA LYS A 64 -12.95 -2.00 -1.50
C LYS A 64 -13.55 -2.08 -0.10
N LEU A 65 -12.96 -1.38 0.87
CA LEU A 65 -13.43 -1.42 2.25
C LEU A 65 -14.67 -0.53 2.45
N PRO A 66 -15.62 -0.95 3.30
CA PRO A 66 -16.77 -0.14 3.68
C PRO A 66 -16.34 0.94 4.68
N TRP A 67 -15.68 2.00 4.20
CA TRP A 67 -15.18 3.10 5.04
C TRP A 67 -16.24 3.72 5.94
N ALA A 68 -17.49 3.76 5.49
CA ALA A 68 -18.62 4.25 6.26
C ALA A 68 -18.86 3.46 7.55
N GLU A 69 -18.45 2.19 7.60
CA GLU A 69 -18.52 1.34 8.80
C GLU A 69 -17.24 1.44 9.64
N ILE A 70 -16.08 1.49 8.99
CA ILE A 70 -14.76 1.52 9.65
C ILE A 70 -14.50 2.84 10.39
N VAL A 71 -14.96 3.97 9.85
CA VAL A 71 -14.72 5.31 10.43
C VAL A 71 -15.78 5.69 11.47
N ARG A 72 -16.85 4.89 11.61
CA ARG A 72 -17.98 5.20 12.51
C ARG A 72 -17.75 4.77 13.97
N GLU A 73 -16.63 4.09 14.23
CA GLU A 73 -16.17 3.70 15.56
C GLU A 73 -15.32 4.83 16.19
#